data_AF-A0A379ASG9-F1
#
_entry.id   AF-A0A379ASG9-F1
#
_cell.length_a   1.000
_cell.length_b   1.000
_cell.length_c   1.000
_cell.angle_alpha   90.00
_cell.angle_beta   90.00
_cell.angle_gamma   90.00
#
_symmetry.space_group_name_H-M   'P 1'
#
loop_
_entity.id
_entity.type
_entity.pdbx_description
1 polymer ?
#
loop_
_entity_poly.entity_id
_entity_poly.type
_entity_poly.pdbx_seq_one_letter_code
_entity_poly.pdbx_strand_id
1 'polypeptide(L)'
;MRIFKTKAFHKFALKHAISDALLVEAILRAEQGLIDADLGSNIIKQRIARAGQGRSGGFRSFIFYRINENHYFVAGISKNTQDNISAQELVALKALEKEYAELMPEQIEAQIKNGVFIEILWERKNE
;
A
#
# COMPACT_ATOMS: atom_id res chain seq x y z
N MET A 1 1.04 7.87 -12.06
CA MET A 1 0.92 6.94 -10.93
C MET A 1 2.23 6.87 -10.17
N ARG A 2 2.25 7.38 -8.94
CA ARG A 2 3.38 7.23 -8.00
C ARG A 2 2.99 6.23 -6.91
N ILE A 3 3.98 5.51 -6.41
CA ILE A 3 3.77 4.49 -5.38
C ILE A 3 4.61 4.88 -4.16
N PHE A 4 3.98 4.92 -3.01
CA PHE A 4 4.59 5.30 -1.76
C PHE A 4 4.40 4.21 -0.71
N LYS A 5 5.32 4.14 0.23
CA LYS A 5 5.16 3.41 1.49
C LYS A 5 5.30 4.38 2.66
N THR A 6 4.46 4.22 3.68
CA THR A 6 4.65 4.96 4.93
C THR A 6 5.88 4.44 5.65
N LYS A 7 6.45 5.24 6.56
CA LYS A 7 7.56 4.79 7.42
C LYS A 7 7.24 3.52 8.21
N ALA A 8 5.99 3.35 8.66
CA ALA A 8 5.53 2.16 9.35
C ALA A 8 5.54 0.94 8.42
N PHE A 9 4.98 1.09 7.22
CA PHE A 9 4.97 0.03 6.23
C PHE A 9 6.39 -0.32 5.75
N HIS A 10 7.28 0.66 5.62
CA HIS A 10 8.66 0.41 5.25
C HIS A 10 9.37 -0.50 6.25
N LYS A 11 9.19 -0.26 7.56
CA LYS A 11 9.71 -1.16 8.60
C LYS A 11 9.13 -2.57 8.49
N PHE A 12 7.83 -2.69 8.18
CA PHE A 12 7.19 -3.97 7.93
C PHE A 12 7.81 -4.69 6.71
N ALA A 13 7.97 -3.98 5.60
CA ALA A 13 8.56 -4.51 4.38
C ALA A 13 9.99 -5.00 4.61
N LEU A 14 10.82 -4.23 5.32
CA LEU A 14 12.18 -4.64 5.69
C LEU A 14 12.19 -5.88 6.57
N LYS A 15 11.36 -5.92 7.62
CA LYS A 15 11.25 -7.08 8.54
C LYS A 15 10.88 -8.37 7.80
N HIS A 16 10.13 -8.25 6.72
CA HIS A 16 9.60 -9.37 5.96
C HIS A 16 10.28 -9.59 4.60
N ALA A 17 11.39 -8.90 4.34
CA ALA A 17 12.13 -8.95 3.08
C ALA A 17 11.25 -8.75 1.84
N ILE A 18 10.28 -7.84 1.93
CA ILE A 18 9.41 -7.47 0.82
C ILE A 18 10.15 -6.44 -0.03
N SER A 19 10.54 -6.82 -1.24
CA SER A 19 11.19 -5.91 -2.17
C SER A 19 10.20 -4.93 -2.80
N ASP A 20 10.72 -3.79 -3.23
CA ASP A 20 9.93 -2.77 -3.91
C ASP A 20 9.30 -3.29 -5.22
N ALA A 21 9.95 -4.20 -5.93
CA ALA A 21 9.40 -4.87 -7.11
C ALA A 21 8.10 -5.64 -6.80
N LEU A 22 8.00 -6.28 -5.63
CA LEU A 22 6.78 -6.99 -5.21
C LEU A 22 5.64 -6.01 -4.86
N LEU A 23 5.98 -4.83 -4.33
CA LEU A 23 5.00 -3.77 -4.05
C LEU A 23 4.46 -3.20 -5.37
N VAL A 24 5.34 -2.94 -6.34
CA VAL A 24 4.96 -2.50 -7.69
C VAL A 24 4.06 -3.53 -8.36
N GLU A 25 4.43 -4.82 -8.34
CA GLU A 25 3.59 -5.90 -8.90
C GLU A 25 2.20 -5.92 -8.26
N ALA A 26 2.11 -5.73 -6.94
CA ALA A 26 0.83 -5.69 -6.23
C ALA A 26 -0.07 -4.54 -6.71
N ILE A 27 0.49 -3.35 -6.96
CA ILE A 27 -0.25 -2.21 -7.53
C ILE A 27 -0.64 -2.48 -8.98
N LEU A 28 0.27 -2.96 -9.82
CA LEU A 28 -0.02 -3.26 -11.23
C LEU A 28 -1.17 -4.26 -11.38
N ARG A 29 -1.21 -5.28 -10.51
CA ARG A 29 -2.34 -6.21 -10.45
C ARG A 29 -3.65 -5.51 -10.09
N ALA A 30 -3.64 -4.67 -9.07
CA ALA A 30 -4.84 -3.92 -8.67
C ALA A 30 -5.33 -3.00 -9.81
N GLU A 31 -4.40 -2.36 -10.52
CA GLU A 31 -4.69 -1.53 -11.71
C GLU A 31 -5.32 -2.33 -12.86
N GLN A 32 -5.01 -3.62 -12.97
CA GLN A 32 -5.65 -4.55 -13.90
C GLN A 32 -7.01 -5.10 -13.40
N GLY A 33 -7.53 -4.58 -12.29
CA GLY A 33 -8.78 -5.03 -11.67
C GLY A 33 -8.63 -6.27 -10.80
N LEU A 34 -7.41 -6.80 -10.61
CA LEU A 34 -7.14 -7.95 -9.75
C LEU A 34 -6.97 -7.52 -8.28
N ILE A 35 -8.03 -6.91 -7.73
CA ILE A 35 -8.11 -6.44 -6.34
C ILE A 35 -8.56 -7.60 -5.45
N ASP A 36 -7.79 -7.90 -4.39
CA ASP A 36 -8.13 -9.01 -3.49
C ASP A 36 -9.34 -8.70 -2.59
N ALA A 37 -9.48 -7.45 -2.11
CA ALA A 37 -10.74 -6.93 -1.56
C ALA A 37 -10.79 -5.40 -1.60
N ASP A 38 -11.93 -4.84 -1.99
CA ASP A 38 -12.23 -3.42 -1.89
C ASP A 38 -12.95 -3.14 -0.56
N LEU A 39 -12.44 -2.19 0.23
CA LEU A 39 -12.99 -1.81 1.54
C LEU A 39 -13.78 -0.48 1.47
N GLY A 40 -13.93 0.08 0.27
CA GLY A 40 -14.54 1.37 0.00
C GLY A 40 -13.63 2.55 0.34
N SER A 41 -14.05 3.77 -0.04
CA SER A 41 -13.33 5.02 0.23
C SER A 41 -11.85 4.95 -0.20
N ASN A 42 -11.58 4.51 -1.43
CA ASN A 42 -10.22 4.39 -1.95
C ASN A 42 -9.29 3.47 -1.12
N ILE A 43 -9.81 2.57 -0.28
CA ILE A 43 -9.00 1.63 0.49
C ILE A 43 -9.18 0.24 -0.09
N ILE A 44 -8.09 -0.38 -0.51
CA ILE A 44 -8.07 -1.79 -0.91
C ILE A 44 -7.21 -2.62 0.03
N LYS A 45 -7.53 -3.90 0.12
CA LYS A 45 -6.68 -4.95 0.67
C LYS A 45 -6.08 -5.72 -0.50
N GLN A 46 -4.75 -5.79 -0.57
CA GLN A 46 -4.03 -6.46 -1.66
C GLN A 46 -3.00 -7.45 -1.11
N ARG A 47 -2.88 -8.63 -1.74
CA ARG A 47 -1.88 -9.65 -1.40
C ARG A 47 -0.57 -9.36 -2.11
N ILE A 48 0.50 -9.35 -1.31
CA ILE A 48 1.89 -9.25 -1.77
C ILE A 48 2.51 -10.66 -1.68
N ALA A 49 3.13 -11.11 -2.77
CA ALA A 49 3.80 -12.41 -2.80
C ALA A 49 5.01 -12.44 -1.85
N ARG A 50 5.41 -13.64 -1.40
CA ARG A 50 6.70 -13.85 -0.73
C ARG A 50 7.75 -14.16 -1.78
N ALA A 51 8.97 -13.66 -1.60
CA ALA A 51 10.09 -14.06 -2.44
C ALA A 51 10.27 -15.60 -2.38
N GLY A 52 10.28 -16.26 -3.54
CA GLY A 52 10.48 -17.71 -3.65
C GLY A 52 9.33 -18.60 -3.16
N GLN A 53 8.16 -18.05 -2.82
CA GLN A 53 6.97 -18.83 -2.44
C GLN A 53 5.71 -18.30 -3.12
N GLY A 54 4.74 -19.19 -3.35
CA GLY A 54 3.42 -18.81 -3.90
C GLY A 54 2.67 -17.82 -3.01
N ARG A 55 1.71 -17.10 -3.61
CA ARG A 55 0.89 -16.05 -2.95
C ARG A 55 0.05 -16.57 -1.76
N SER A 56 -0.16 -17.87 -1.67
CA SER A 56 -0.89 -18.52 -0.57
C SER A 56 -0.24 -18.35 0.80
N GLY A 57 1.06 -18.07 0.87
CA GLY A 57 1.79 -17.74 2.10
C GLY A 57 2.17 -16.25 2.24
N GLY A 58 1.65 -15.39 1.36
CA GLY A 58 2.03 -13.99 1.23
C GLY A 58 1.57 -13.06 2.37
N PHE A 59 1.82 -11.78 2.19
CA PHE A 59 1.38 -10.72 3.10
C PHE A 59 0.11 -10.06 2.57
N ARG A 60 -0.72 -9.51 3.46
CA ARG A 60 -1.82 -8.64 3.07
C ARG A 60 -1.45 -7.22 3.40
N SER A 61 -1.65 -6.29 2.47
CA SER A 61 -1.48 -4.86 2.70
C SER A 61 -2.79 -4.15 2.59
N PHE A 62 -2.99 -3.14 3.44
CA PHE A 62 -3.93 -2.07 3.18
C PHE A 62 -3.24 -1.02 2.34
N ILE A 63 -3.93 -0.57 1.30
CA ILE A 63 -3.41 0.38 0.33
C ILE A 63 -4.46 1.44 0.13
N PHE A 64 -4.05 2.70 0.28
CA PHE A 64 -4.79 3.84 -0.23
C PHE A 64 -4.58 3.90 -1.73
N TYR A 65 -5.65 3.69 -2.48
CA TYR A 65 -5.67 3.35 -3.89
C TYR A 65 -6.22 4.50 -4.72
N ARG A 66 -5.39 5.03 -5.63
CA ARG A 66 -5.73 6.13 -6.53
C ARG A 66 -6.16 7.41 -5.82
N ILE A 67 -5.53 7.74 -4.69
CA ILE A 67 -5.72 9.02 -4.02
C ILE A 67 -4.80 10.03 -4.69
N ASN A 68 -5.37 11.07 -5.30
CA ASN A 68 -4.61 12.07 -6.07
C ASN A 68 -3.69 11.40 -7.10
N GLU A 69 -4.19 10.36 -7.78
CA GLU A 69 -3.47 9.51 -8.75
C GLU A 69 -2.28 8.70 -8.19
N ASN A 70 -2.18 8.63 -6.86
CA ASN A 70 -1.10 7.97 -6.12
C ASN A 70 -1.60 6.78 -5.30
N HIS A 71 -0.65 5.94 -4.91
CA HIS A 71 -0.90 4.73 -4.14
C HIS A 71 -0.02 4.71 -2.89
N TYR A 72 -0.60 4.43 -1.73
CA TYR A 72 0.13 4.42 -0.46
C TYR A 72 -0.05 3.10 0.27
N PHE A 73 1.04 2.37 0.45
CA PHE A 73 1.11 1.23 1.35
C PHE A 73 1.13 1.72 2.79
N VAL A 74 0.01 1.53 3.51
CA VAL A 74 -0.16 2.10 4.87
C VAL A 74 0.14 1.10 5.98
N ALA A 75 -0.28 -0.15 5.82
CA ALA A 75 -0.08 -1.20 6.82
C ALA A 75 -0.06 -2.61 6.20
N GLY A 76 0.73 -3.51 6.78
CA GLY A 76 0.88 -4.90 6.33
C GLY A 76 0.58 -5.90 7.43
N ILE A 77 -0.02 -7.04 7.08
CA ILE A 77 -0.42 -8.13 7.97
C ILE A 77 0.19 -9.45 7.48
N SER A 78 0.85 -10.18 8.39
CA SER A 78 1.26 -11.57 8.18
C SER A 78 0.11 -12.54 8.48
N LYS A 79 0.03 -13.65 7.74
CA LYS A 79 -1.10 -14.60 7.68
C LYS A 79 -1.47 -15.36 8.97
N ASN A 80 -1.21 -14.82 10.17
CA ASN A 80 -1.49 -15.51 11.43
C ASN A 80 -2.02 -14.62 12.55
N THR A 81 -2.42 -13.37 12.29
CA THR A 81 -2.74 -12.42 13.40
C THR A 81 -4.11 -11.76 13.29
N GLN A 82 -4.64 -11.45 12.10
CA GLN A 82 -5.99 -10.89 11.92
C GLN A 82 -6.37 -10.96 10.43
N ASP A 83 -7.23 -11.88 10.01
CA ASP A 83 -7.75 -11.88 8.62
C ASP A 83 -8.85 -10.80 8.46
N ASN A 84 -9.55 -10.50 9.56
CA ASN A 84 -10.59 -9.50 9.66
C ASN A 84 -10.03 -8.18 10.22
N ILE A 85 -10.27 -7.10 9.48
CA ILE A 85 -10.13 -5.74 10.01
C ILE A 85 -11.35 -5.45 10.89
N SER A 86 -11.14 -4.93 12.09
CA SER A 86 -12.23 -4.50 12.96
C SER A 86 -12.92 -3.26 12.40
N ALA A 87 -14.16 -3.03 12.81
CA ALA A 87 -14.89 -1.81 12.42
C ALA A 87 -14.13 -0.54 12.85
N GLN A 88 -13.49 -0.55 14.02
CA GLN A 88 -12.72 0.58 14.52
C GLN A 88 -11.47 0.84 13.69
N GLU A 89 -10.72 -0.21 13.31
CA GLU A 89 -9.57 -0.07 12.41
C GLU A 89 -10.00 0.45 11.04
N LEU A 90 -11.15 0.00 10.50
CA LEU A 90 -11.68 0.50 9.24
C LEU A 90 -12.08 1.97 9.33
N VAL A 91 -12.70 2.41 10.43
CA VAL A 91 -13.02 3.83 10.67
C VAL A 91 -11.74 4.66 10.73
N ALA A 92 -10.71 4.19 11.43
CA ALA A 92 -9.42 4.87 11.51
C ALA A 92 -8.75 4.97 10.13
N LEU A 93 -8.78 3.90 9.32
CA LEU A 93 -8.26 3.93 7.95
C LEU A 93 -9.02 4.94 7.08
N LYS A 94 -10.35 5.00 7.18
CA LYS A 94 -11.17 5.97 6.41
C LYS A 94 -10.91 7.41 6.84
N ALA A 95 -10.65 7.66 8.11
CA ALA A 95 -10.28 9.00 8.57
C ALA A 95 -8.90 9.41 8.00
N LEU A 96 -7.92 8.51 8.12
CA LEU A 96 -6.58 8.74 7.58
C LEU A 96 -6.58 8.87 6.06
N GLU A 97 -7.44 8.13 5.36
CA GLU A 97 -7.60 8.22 3.91
C GLU A 97 -8.03 9.62 3.47
N LYS A 98 -9.01 10.21 4.15
CA LYS A 98 -9.46 11.58 3.88
C LYS A 98 -8.36 12.61 4.06
N GLU A 99 -7.55 12.47 5.12
CA GLU A 99 -6.39 13.34 5.33
C GLU A 99 -5.42 13.26 4.15
N TYR A 100 -5.25 12.08 3.54
CA TYR A 100 -4.37 11.91 2.36
C TYR A 100 -5.00 12.48 1.10
N ALA A 101 -6.32 12.40 0.96
CA ALA A 101 -7.05 12.98 -0.17
C ALA A 101 -6.95 14.52 -0.19
N GLU A 102 -6.85 15.15 0.98
CA GLU A 102 -6.67 16.60 1.12
C GLU A 102 -5.23 17.10 0.89
N LEU A 103 -4.25 16.19 0.72
CA LEU A 103 -2.85 16.58 0.50
C LEU A 103 -2.64 17.19 -0.88
N MET A 104 -2.11 18.41 -0.88
CA MET A 104 -1.61 19.09 -2.08
C MET A 104 -0.26 18.51 -2.52
N PRO A 105 0.11 18.63 -3.82
CA PRO A 105 1.39 18.13 -4.33
C PRO A 105 2.61 18.60 -3.53
N GLU A 106 2.65 19.86 -3.11
CA GLU A 106 3.75 20.44 -2.34
C GLU A 106 3.85 19.82 -0.94
N GLN A 107 2.71 19.45 -0.35
CA GLN A 107 2.66 18.77 0.95
C GLN A 107 3.16 17.33 0.80
N ILE A 108 2.81 16.63 -0.29
CA ILE A 108 3.33 15.28 -0.58
C ILE A 108 4.85 15.33 -0.68
N GLU A 109 5.41 16.28 -1.43
CA GLU A 109 6.87 16.47 -1.53
C GLU A 109 7.52 16.79 -0.17
N ALA A 110 6.87 17.60 0.66
CA ALA A 110 7.34 17.84 2.02
C ALA A 110 7.35 16.56 2.87
N GLN A 111 6.33 15.70 2.76
CA GLN A 111 6.28 14.41 3.46
C GLN A 111 7.39 13.45 2.99
N ILE A 112 7.74 13.48 1.70
CA ILE A 112 8.88 12.73 1.16
C ILE A 112 10.19 13.24 1.77
N LYS A 113 10.40 14.57 1.75
CA LYS A 113 11.61 15.19 2.31
C LYS A 113 11.78 14.93 3.81
N ASN A 114 10.67 14.83 4.54
CA ASN A 114 10.64 14.50 5.97
C ASN A 114 10.74 12.98 6.25
N GLY A 115 10.77 12.13 5.23
CA GLY A 115 10.86 10.67 5.35
C GLY A 115 9.60 10.02 5.93
N VAL A 116 8.46 10.72 5.87
CA VAL A 116 7.14 10.17 6.26
C VAL A 116 6.63 9.26 5.14
N PHE A 117 6.73 9.75 3.90
CA PHE A 117 6.51 8.97 2.69
C PHE A 117 7.84 8.59 2.08
N ILE A 118 7.94 7.34 1.65
CA ILE A 118 9.08 6.84 0.90
C ILE A 118 8.56 6.44 -0.47
N GLU A 119 8.98 7.18 -1.48
CA GLU A 119 8.63 6.88 -2.86
C GLU A 119 9.35 5.63 -3.35
N ILE A 120 8.61 4.78 -4.04
CA ILE A 120 9.14 3.61 -4.73
C ILE A 120 9.41 4.04 -6.18
N LEU A 121 10.68 4.15 -6.54
CA LEU A 121 11.08 4.42 -7.92
C LEU A 121 10.92 3.14 -8.73
N TRP A 122 10.09 3.19 -9.76
CA TRP A 122 9.85 2.06 -10.66
C TRP A 122 9.65 2.57 -12.08
N GLU A 123 10.14 1.80 -13.05
CA GLU A 123 9.91 2.07 -14.45
C GLU A 123 8.73 1.25 -14.93
N ARG A 124 7.71 1.92 -15.46
CA ARG A 124 6.66 1.23 -16.21
C ARG A 124 7.27 0.80 -17.54
N LYS A 125 7.60 -0.49 -17.65
CA LYS A 125 7.84 -1.09 -18.96
C LYS A 125 6.52 -1.01 -19.72
N ASN A 126 6.42 -0.05 -20.64
CA ASN A 126 5.36 -0.04 -21.63
C ASN A 126 5.72 -1.17 -22.61
N GLU A 127 4.96 -2.26 -22.56
CA GLU A 127 4.95 -3.27 -23.61
C GLU A 127 3.97 -2.83 -24.71
#